data_AF-A0A410GDK9-F1
#
_entry.id   AF-A0A410GDK9-F1
#
_cell.length_a   1.000
_cell.length_b   1.000
_cell.length_c   1.000
_cell.angle_alpha   90.00
_cell.angle_beta   90.00
_cell.angle_gamma   90.00
#
_symmetry.space_group_name_H-M   'P 1'
#
loop_
_entity.id
_entity.type
_entity.pdbx_description
1 polymer ?
#
loop_
_entity_poly.entity_id
_entity_poly.type
_entity_poly.pdbx_seq_one_letter_code
_entity_poly.pdbx_strand_id
1 'polypeptide(L)'
;MDWQQGKTPQLVLTDADRLAIKKRASTGIMRTLVAQAVMLVAAVAGSWIVAGSYAALSALLGGLAYLLPNSLFALRLLLGVIGPVSTSPITFFVGEAFKLGSAVGILGLAVWLGQGWLVWPAMLIGLLCVLKGYVLLLVFRKLP
;
A
#
# COMPACT_ATOMS: atom_id res chain seq x y z
N MET A 1 12.16 -42.41 -29.99
CA MET A 1 10.97 -41.71 -29.44
C MET A 1 11.56 -40.52 -28.71
N ASP A 2 11.80 -39.46 -29.49
CA ASP A 2 12.84 -38.48 -29.20
C ASP A 2 12.21 -37.25 -28.57
N TRP A 3 12.30 -37.16 -27.24
CA TRP A 3 11.89 -35.97 -26.50
C TRP A 3 12.86 -34.84 -26.79
N GLN A 4 12.55 -34.04 -27.82
CA GLN A 4 13.23 -32.77 -28.05
C GLN A 4 13.13 -31.92 -26.78
N GLN A 5 14.28 -31.69 -26.16
CA GLN A 5 14.49 -30.69 -25.13
C GLN A 5 14.10 -29.33 -25.73
N GLY A 6 12.86 -28.91 -25.47
CA GLY A 6 12.43 -27.54 -25.72
C GLY A 6 13.25 -26.60 -24.83
N LYS A 7 14.39 -26.13 -25.34
CA LYS A 7 15.05 -24.94 -24.81
C LYS A 7 14.02 -23.82 -24.86
N THR A 8 13.40 -23.51 -23.73
CA THR A 8 12.66 -22.26 -23.59
C THR A 8 13.64 -21.15 -23.97
N PRO A 9 13.29 -20.28 -24.94
CA PRO A 9 14.18 -19.18 -25.29
C PRO A 9 14.39 -18.37 -24.02
N GLN A 10 15.61 -18.38 -23.49
CA GLN A 10 15.95 -17.52 -22.36
C GLN A 10 15.72 -16.09 -22.84
N LEU A 11 14.72 -15.41 -22.26
CA LEU A 11 14.48 -14.00 -22.52
C LEU A 11 15.72 -13.22 -22.06
N VAL A 12 16.65 -12.99 -22.97
CA VAL A 12 17.76 -12.05 -22.78
C VAL A 12 17.14 -10.66 -22.85
N LEU A 13 16.60 -10.20 -21.72
CA LEU A 13 16.10 -8.84 -21.57
C LEU A 13 17.25 -7.87 -21.84
N THR A 14 17.18 -7.18 -22.96
CA THR A 14 18.11 -6.11 -23.32
C THR A 14 17.99 -5.00 -22.28
N ASP A 15 19.05 -4.24 -22.01
CA ASP A 15 19.05 -3.21 -20.97
C ASP A 15 17.93 -2.16 -21.17
N ALA A 16 17.57 -1.90 -22.43
CA ALA A 16 16.43 -1.06 -22.80
C ALA A 16 15.08 -1.59 -22.27
N ASP A 17 14.84 -2.90 -22.35
CA ASP A 17 13.59 -3.53 -21.86
C ASP A 17 13.52 -3.48 -20.33
N ARG A 18 14.66 -3.72 -19.66
CA ARG A 18 14.75 -3.65 -18.19
C ARG A 18 14.45 -2.24 -17.68
N LEU A 19 14.96 -1.22 -18.37
CA LEU A 19 14.70 0.19 -18.05
C LEU A 19 13.23 0.56 -18.27
N ALA A 20 12.63 0.10 -19.39
CA ALA A 20 11.22 0.34 -19.68
C ALA A 20 10.29 -0.32 -18.64
N ILE A 21 10.58 -1.56 -18.23
CA ILE A 21 9.82 -2.29 -17.20
C ILE A 21 9.92 -1.58 -15.85
N LYS A 22 11.13 -1.19 -15.42
CA LYS A 22 11.35 -0.45 -14.17
C LYS A 22 10.57 0.87 -14.14
N LYS A 23 10.60 1.63 -15.24
CA LYS A 23 9.90 2.91 -15.36
C LYS A 23 8.38 2.76 -15.26
N ARG A 24 7.80 1.74 -15.92
CA ARG A 24 6.36 1.45 -15.85
C ARG A 24 5.94 0.99 -14.44
N ALA A 25 6.70 0.08 -13.83
CA ALA A 25 6.43 -0.41 -12.48
C ALA A 25 6.48 0.72 -11.45
N SER A 26 7.54 1.55 -11.49
CA SER A 26 7.70 2.73 -10.65
C SER A 26 6.51 3.70 -10.75
N THR A 27 6.09 3.99 -11.98
CA THR A 27 4.96 4.91 -12.24
C THR A 27 3.65 4.35 -11.68
N GLY A 28 3.40 3.05 -11.83
CA GLY A 28 2.22 2.38 -11.28
C GLY A 28 2.17 2.39 -9.75
N ILE A 29 3.32 2.16 -9.10
CA ILE A 29 3.45 2.21 -7.64
C ILE A 29 3.18 3.63 -7.13
N MET A 30 3.82 4.65 -7.73
CA MET A 30 3.64 6.05 -7.32
C MET A 30 2.18 6.50 -7.47
N ARG A 31 1.53 6.16 -8.60
CA ARG A 31 0.11 6.47 -8.82
C ARG A 31 -0.79 5.84 -7.77
N THR A 32 -0.51 4.59 -7.39
CA THR A 32 -1.26 3.90 -6.33
C THR A 32 -1.11 4.60 -4.98
N LEU A 33 0.11 4.99 -4.59
CA LEU A 33 0.34 5.70 -3.33
C LEU A 33 -0.35 7.08 -3.31
N VAL A 34 -0.29 7.81 -4.42
CA VAL A 34 -0.99 9.10 -4.54
C VAL A 34 -2.50 8.91 -4.41
N ALA A 35 -3.08 7.89 -5.06
CA ALA A 35 -4.50 7.60 -4.94
C ALA A 35 -4.90 7.26 -3.49
N GLN A 36 -4.08 6.48 -2.79
CA GLN A 36 -4.31 6.15 -1.38
C GLN A 36 -4.24 7.39 -0.47
N ALA A 37 -3.27 8.28 -0.71
CA ALA A 37 -3.14 9.54 0.04
C ALA A 37 -4.33 10.48 -0.21
N VAL A 38 -4.78 10.61 -1.45
CA VAL A 38 -5.98 11.41 -1.80
C VAL A 38 -7.22 10.84 -1.11
N MET A 39 -7.38 9.52 -1.11
CA MET A 39 -8.50 8.86 -0.42
C MET A 39 -8.45 9.05 1.09
N LEU A 40 -7.26 9.05 1.69
CA LEU A 40 -7.10 9.38 3.12
C LEU A 40 -7.57 10.80 3.41
N VAL A 41 -7.12 11.77 2.62
CA VAL A 41 -7.52 13.18 2.78
C VAL A 41 -9.04 13.33 2.64
N ALA A 42 -9.65 12.68 1.64
CA ALA A 42 -11.09 12.69 1.43
C ALA A 42 -11.86 12.07 2.62
N ALA A 43 -11.39 10.94 3.13
CA ALA A 43 -12.00 10.26 4.28
C ALA A 43 -11.89 11.12 5.57
N VAL A 44 -10.74 11.77 5.80
CA VAL A 44 -10.52 12.66 6.93
C VAL A 44 -11.43 13.90 6.83
N ALA A 45 -11.47 14.55 5.67
CA ALA A 45 -12.31 15.71 5.44
C ALA A 45 -13.81 15.38 5.58
N GLY A 46 -14.26 14.27 4.99
CA GLY A 46 -15.64 13.81 5.12
C GLY A 46 -16.02 13.49 6.58
N SER A 47 -15.14 12.80 7.30
CA SER A 47 -15.35 12.48 8.72
C SER A 47 -15.37 13.75 9.59
N TRP A 48 -14.52 14.73 9.26
CA TRP A 48 -14.49 16.03 9.95
C TRP A 48 -15.79 16.80 9.77
N ILE A 49 -16.30 16.89 8.54
CA ILE A 49 -17.54 17.61 8.23
C ILE A 49 -18.75 16.98 8.92
N VAL A 50 -18.80 15.64 8.99
CA VAL A 50 -19.96 14.91 9.52
C VAL A 50 -19.95 14.83 11.05
N ALA A 51 -18.79 14.58 11.66
CA ALA A 51 -18.70 14.20 13.07
C ALA A 51 -17.58 14.92 13.85
N GLY A 52 -16.95 15.94 13.24
CA GLY A 52 -16.00 16.84 13.91
C GLY A 52 -14.58 16.30 14.03
N SER A 53 -13.75 17.04 14.77
CA SER A 53 -12.28 16.85 14.83
C SER A 53 -11.85 15.47 15.31
N TYR A 54 -12.59 14.88 16.25
CA TYR A 54 -12.31 13.55 16.77
C TYR A 54 -12.55 12.44 15.74
N ALA A 55 -13.59 12.58 14.90
CA ALA A 55 -13.82 11.68 13.78
C ALA A 55 -12.75 11.83 12.70
N ALA A 56 -12.32 13.06 12.40
CA ALA A 56 -11.23 13.33 11.48
C ALA A 56 -9.93 12.64 11.91
N LEU A 57 -9.56 12.78 13.20
CA LEU A 57 -8.36 12.18 13.75
C LEU A 57 -8.46 10.65 13.81
N SER A 58 -9.64 10.11 14.11
CA SER A 58 -9.90 8.67 14.06
C SER A 58 -9.72 8.11 12.65
N ALA A 59 -10.29 8.77 11.62
CA ALA A 59 -10.12 8.40 10.22
C ALA A 59 -8.66 8.50 9.76
N LEU A 60 -7.93 9.51 10.23
CA LEU A 60 -6.51 9.65 9.94
C LEU A 60 -5.71 8.46 10.49
N LEU A 61 -5.92 8.09 11.75
CA LEU A 61 -5.26 6.96 12.39
C LEU A 61 -5.58 5.64 11.69
N GLY A 62 -6.86 5.43 11.35
CA GLY A 62 -7.29 4.26 10.59
C GLY A 62 -6.62 4.17 9.22
N GLY A 63 -6.55 5.27 8.47
CA GLY A 63 -5.91 5.27 7.15
C GLY A 63 -4.39 5.13 7.21
N LEU A 64 -3.74 5.76 8.19
CA LEU A 64 -2.28 5.64 8.40
C LEU A 64 -1.86 4.23 8.81
N ALA A 65 -2.71 3.49 9.52
CA ALA A 65 -2.45 2.10 9.88
C ALA A 65 -2.21 1.20 8.65
N TYR A 66 -2.78 1.56 7.50
CA TYR A 66 -2.51 0.89 6.23
C TYR A 66 -1.48 1.62 5.37
N LEU A 67 -1.58 2.96 5.28
CA LEU A 67 -0.73 3.74 4.37
C LEU A 67 0.75 3.69 4.74
N LEU A 68 1.11 3.75 6.03
CA LEU A 68 2.52 3.70 6.46
C LEU A 68 3.20 2.39 6.04
N PRO A 69 2.73 1.21 6.47
CA PRO A 69 3.39 -0.05 6.12
C PRO A 69 3.40 -0.30 4.62
N ASN A 70 2.34 0.10 3.90
CA ASN A 70 2.29 -0.02 2.45
C ASN A 70 3.30 0.91 1.75
N SER A 71 3.43 2.15 2.21
CA SER A 71 4.35 3.14 1.63
C SER A 71 5.82 2.75 1.85
N LEU A 72 6.16 2.21 3.01
CA LEU A 72 7.52 1.70 3.28
C LEU A 72 7.89 0.55 2.33
N PHE A 73 6.95 -0.35 2.06
CA PHE A 73 7.15 -1.43 1.10
C PHE A 73 7.29 -0.92 -0.34
N ALA A 74 6.42 0.01 -0.73
CA ALA A 74 6.49 0.65 -2.04
C ALA A 74 7.79 1.44 -2.24
N LEU A 75 8.28 2.14 -1.21
CA LEU A 75 9.55 2.85 -1.23
C LEU A 75 10.73 1.88 -1.38
N ARG A 76 10.71 0.77 -0.65
CA ARG A 76 11.71 -0.31 -0.80
C ARG A 76 11.75 -0.84 -2.23
N LEU A 77 10.59 -1.01 -2.86
CA LEU A 77 10.48 -1.46 -4.24
C LEU A 77 10.96 -0.39 -5.24
N LEU A 78 10.66 0.88 -4.98
CA LEU A 78 10.98 2.01 -5.86
C LEU A 78 12.47 2.38 -5.84
N LEU A 79 13.09 2.39 -4.65
CA LEU A 79 14.51 2.72 -4.51
C LEU A 79 15.42 1.59 -4.98
N GLY A 80 14.87 0.39 -5.26
CA GLY A 80 15.67 -0.79 -5.60
C GLY A 80 16.71 -1.13 -4.51
N VAL A 81 16.53 -0.59 -3.30
CA VAL A 81 17.49 -0.60 -2.18
C VAL A 81 17.77 -2.01 -1.69
N ILE A 82 16.94 -2.96 -2.07
CA ILE A 82 17.32 -4.36 -2.00
C ILE A 82 17.39 -4.83 -3.45
N GLY A 83 18.61 -4.94 -3.97
CA GLY A 83 18.93 -5.78 -5.13
C GLY A 83 18.36 -7.18 -4.94
N PRO A 84 18.43 -8.09 -5.94
CA PRO A 84 17.63 -9.33 -6.00
C PRO A 84 17.37 -9.87 -4.60
N VAL A 85 16.15 -9.62 -4.09
CA VAL A 85 15.77 -10.09 -2.75
C VAL A 85 16.08 -11.56 -2.82
N SER A 86 17.03 -12.03 -2.00
CA SER A 86 17.10 -13.46 -1.78
C SER A 86 15.69 -13.80 -1.33
N THR A 87 14.94 -14.48 -2.19
CA THR A 87 13.53 -14.87 -1.97
C THR A 87 13.52 -15.97 -0.91
N SER A 88 14.20 -15.72 0.20
CA SER A 88 14.13 -16.52 1.40
C SER A 88 12.74 -16.27 1.96
N PRO A 89 11.94 -17.34 2.12
CA PRO A 89 10.61 -17.26 2.71
C PRO A 89 10.61 -16.47 4.03
N ILE A 90 11.71 -16.53 4.78
CA ILE A 90 11.90 -15.85 6.07
C ILE A 90 11.89 -14.32 5.90
N THR A 91 12.63 -13.76 4.94
CA THR A 91 12.70 -12.30 4.73
C THR A 91 11.37 -11.74 4.24
N PHE A 92 10.62 -12.52 3.45
CA PHE A 92 9.25 -12.20 3.07
C PHE A 92 8.33 -12.21 4.30
N PHE A 93 8.38 -13.27 5.11
CA PHE A 93 7.55 -13.41 6.31
C PHE A 93 7.79 -12.31 7.32
N VAL A 94 9.06 -11.94 7.57
CA VAL A 94 9.42 -10.84 8.48
C VAL A 94 8.90 -9.50 7.95
N GLY A 95 8.96 -9.27 6.63
CA GLY A 95 8.41 -8.06 6.03
C GLY A 95 6.90 -7.96 6.16
N GLU A 96 6.19 -9.06 5.92
CA GLU A 96 4.73 -9.14 6.07
C GLU A 96 4.30 -9.06 7.54
N ALA A 97 5.01 -9.75 8.45
CA ALA A 97 4.80 -9.66 9.88
C ALA A 97 5.04 -8.24 10.41
N PHE A 98 6.05 -7.53 9.89
CA PHE A 98 6.28 -6.12 10.24
C PHE A 98 5.15 -5.24 9.75
N LYS A 99 4.63 -5.42 8.52
CA LYS A 99 3.48 -4.66 8.02
C LYS A 99 2.24 -4.88 8.88
N LEU A 100 1.93 -6.15 9.16
CA LEU A 100 0.77 -6.51 9.98
C LEU A 100 0.94 -6.02 11.41
N GLY A 101 2.11 -6.22 12.01
CA GLY A 101 2.44 -5.73 13.34
C GLY A 101 2.40 -4.21 13.45
N SER A 102 2.82 -3.49 12.41
CA SER A 102 2.72 -2.03 12.35
C SER A 102 1.26 -1.58 12.26
N ALA A 103 0.45 -2.23 11.42
CA ALA A 103 -0.97 -1.91 11.30
C ALA A 103 -1.72 -2.18 12.61
N VAL A 104 -1.53 -3.36 13.19
CA VAL A 104 -2.12 -3.75 14.48
C VAL A 104 -1.60 -2.87 15.61
N GLY A 105 -0.31 -2.52 15.60
CA GLY A 105 0.31 -1.62 16.57
C GLY A 105 -0.29 -0.22 16.52
N ILE A 106 -0.42 0.38 15.33
CA ILE A 106 -1.03 1.71 15.15
C ILE A 106 -2.50 1.71 15.60
N LEU A 107 -3.28 0.70 15.21
CA LEU A 107 -4.68 0.57 15.64
C LEU A 107 -4.79 0.31 17.14
N GLY A 108 -3.96 -0.55 17.70
CA GLY A 108 -3.91 -0.84 19.13
C GLY A 108 -3.54 0.39 19.94
N LEU A 109 -2.55 1.17 19.49
CA LEU A 109 -2.17 2.43 20.12
C LEU A 109 -3.30 3.47 20.03
N ALA A 110 -3.98 3.56 18.88
CA ALA A 110 -5.12 4.44 18.68
C ALA A 110 -6.29 4.08 19.61
N VAL A 111 -6.58 2.79 19.78
CA VAL A 111 -7.62 2.31 20.73
C VAL A 111 -7.21 2.55 22.18
N TRP A 112 -5.94 2.34 22.50
CA TRP A 112 -5.42 2.54 23.86
C TRP A 112 -5.40 4.02 24.28
N LEU A 113 -4.95 4.92 23.40
CA LEU A 113 -4.90 6.37 23.64
C LEU A 113 -6.26 7.07 23.44
N GLY A 114 -7.16 6.44 22.68
CA GLY A 114 -8.39 7.05 22.19
C GLY A 114 -9.64 6.77 23.03
N GLN A 115 -9.54 6.15 24.21
CA GLN A 115 -10.71 5.66 24.95
C GLN A 115 -11.81 6.70 25.26
N GLY A 116 -11.49 8.01 25.21
CA GLY A 116 -12.47 9.08 25.41
C GLY A 116 -12.95 9.81 24.15
N TRP A 117 -12.33 9.61 22.99
CA TRP A 117 -12.59 10.43 21.79
C TRP A 117 -12.51 9.66 20.47
N LEU A 118 -12.18 8.37 20.49
CA LEU A 118 -12.07 7.57 19.28
C LEU A 118 -13.44 7.26 18.69
N VAL A 119 -13.65 7.70 17.46
CA VAL A 119 -14.84 7.40 16.67
C VAL A 119 -14.53 6.19 15.80
N TRP A 120 -14.87 5.00 16.31
CA TRP A 120 -14.65 3.71 15.63
C TRP A 120 -15.13 3.67 14.17
N PRO A 121 -16.34 4.14 13.81
CA PRO A 121 -16.79 4.16 12.42
C PRO A 121 -15.90 5.00 11.51
N ALA A 122 -15.45 6.17 11.98
CA ALA A 122 -14.59 7.06 11.20
C ALA A 122 -13.21 6.43 10.99
N MET A 123 -12.66 5.76 12.00
CA MET A 123 -11.42 5.00 11.89
C MET A 123 -11.53 3.90 10.82
N LEU A 124 -12.60 3.11 10.84
CA LEU A 124 -12.82 2.06 9.84
C LEU A 124 -13.02 2.63 8.44
N ILE A 125 -13.74 3.75 8.29
CA ILE A 125 -13.89 4.44 7.01
C ILE A 125 -12.52 4.90 6.48
N GLY A 126 -11.71 5.54 7.32
CA GLY A 126 -10.35 5.95 6.95
C GLY A 126 -9.50 4.77 6.48
N LEU A 127 -9.50 3.66 7.23
CA LEU A 127 -8.80 2.43 6.87
C LEU A 127 -9.31 1.87 5.53
N LEU A 128 -10.63 1.75 5.36
CA LEU A 128 -11.24 1.14 4.19
C LEU A 128 -11.05 1.99 2.92
N CYS A 129 -11.16 3.32 3.04
CA CYS A 129 -10.93 4.25 1.94
C CYS A 129 -9.51 4.17 1.40
N VAL A 130 -8.51 4.08 2.28
CA VAL A 130 -7.11 3.91 1.87
C VAL A 130 -6.88 2.52 1.29
N LEU A 131 -7.41 1.47 1.92
CA LEU A 131 -7.33 0.09 1.41
C LEU A 131 -7.93 -0.05 0.01
N LYS A 132 -9.07 0.62 -0.23
CA LYS A 132 -9.79 0.65 -1.52
C LYS A 132 -9.35 1.82 -2.41
N GLY A 133 -8.16 2.38 -2.23
CA GLY A 133 -7.67 3.49 -3.05
C GLY A 133 -7.65 3.21 -4.56
N TYR A 134 -7.52 1.93 -4.95
CA TYR A 134 -7.63 1.49 -6.34
C TYR A 134 -9.05 1.57 -6.91
N VAL A 135 -10.10 1.56 -6.08
CA VAL A 135 -11.49 1.74 -6.53
C VAL A 135 -11.68 3.14 -7.11
N LEU A 136 -10.97 4.14 -6.60
CA LEU A 136 -10.95 5.47 -7.20
C LEU A 136 -10.40 5.39 -8.64
N LEU A 137 -9.28 4.71 -8.87
CA LEU A 137 -8.72 4.51 -10.21
C LEU A 137 -9.68 3.77 -11.17
N LEU A 138 -10.45 2.81 -10.64
CA LEU A 138 -11.50 2.09 -11.39
C LEU A 138 -12.70 2.97 -11.73
N VAL A 139 -13.22 3.74 -10.75
CA VAL A 139 -14.33 4.68 -10.93
C VAL A 139 -13.95 5.79 -11.91
N PHE A 140 -12.70 6.26 -11.86
CA PHE A 140 -12.17 7.27 -12.79
C PHE A 140 -11.65 6.69 -14.13
N ARG A 141 -11.90 5.40 -14.42
CA ARG A 141 -11.55 4.70 -15.70
C ARG A 141 -10.09 4.87 -16.15
N LYS A 142 -9.17 5.22 -15.24
CA LYS A 142 -7.73 5.25 -15.51
C LYS A 142 -7.13 3.93 -15.04
N LEU A 143 -7.47 2.87 -15.76
CA LEU A 143 -6.74 1.62 -15.69
C LEU A 143 -5.36 1.81 -16.37
N PRO A 144 -4.25 1.42 -15.73
CA PRO A 144 -2.96 1.29 -16.40
C PRO A 144 -2.97 0.17 -17.45
#